data_AF-A0A196MKN7-F1
#
_entry.id   AF-A0A196MKN7-F1
#
_cell.length_a   1.000
_cell.length_b   1.000
_cell.length_c   1.000
_cell.angle_alpha   90.00
_cell.angle_beta   90.00
_cell.angle_gamma   90.00
#
_symmetry.space_group_name_H-M   'P 1'
#
loop_
_entity.id
_entity.type
_entity.pdbx_description
1 polymer ?
#
loop_
_entity_poly.entity_id
_entity_poly.type
_entity_poly.pdbx_seq_one_letter_code
_entity_poly.pdbx_strand_id
1 'polypeptide(L)'
;MADEEWEEGGDAAAEAFEQVRAAVEQQRGELALMRRAIEGLAAERASIDVPDYSETLGYVVQGLDGINGRLDQVTTAIVKSPALAMTPAQVSAQINRAAADLRSADHAALATATDEMKQQGRELRTVVQSALTARDQKDRQLWFGLSGLLIGILLWSFLPGMVAREIAPASWQWPERMATRALAEATPWDAGQHLMASASPASWEAIVAADRLLRDNREKIEGCRQAARKADQPVRCTIQVGVKR
;
A
#
# COMPACT_ATOMS: atom_id res chain seq x y z
N MET A 1 -117.10 6.41 -123.62
CA MET A 1 -117.13 5.05 -124.18
C MET A 1 -115.75 4.77 -124.74
N ALA A 2 -114.99 4.00 -123.97
CA ALA A 2 -113.55 3.78 -123.98
C ALA A 2 -112.75 5.03 -123.51
N ASP A 3 -112.75 5.41 -122.23
CA ASP A 3 -112.80 4.63 -120.98
C ASP A 3 -111.49 3.85 -120.73
N GLU A 4 -110.79 4.26 -119.65
CA GLU A 4 -110.40 3.37 -118.54
C GLU A 4 -109.11 2.53 -118.58
N GLU A 5 -108.05 2.87 -119.34
CA GLU A 5 -106.81 2.03 -119.31
C GLU A 5 -105.50 2.74 -118.92
N TRP A 6 -105.53 3.93 -118.30
CA TRP A 6 -104.32 4.51 -117.67
C TRP A 6 -104.53 4.98 -116.21
N GLU A 7 -105.70 4.73 -115.62
CA GLU A 7 -106.03 5.08 -114.23
C GLU A 7 -105.31 4.20 -113.18
N GLU A 8 -104.69 3.08 -113.55
CA GLU A 8 -103.95 2.21 -112.62
C GLU A 8 -102.52 2.70 -112.31
N GLY A 9 -101.89 3.48 -113.22
CA GLY A 9 -100.54 4.01 -113.02
C GLY A 9 -100.47 5.28 -112.16
N GLY A 10 -101.58 6.02 -112.09
CA GLY A 10 -101.69 7.24 -111.29
C GLY A 10 -101.80 6.96 -109.79
N ASP A 11 -102.48 5.89 -109.41
CA ASP A 11 -102.74 5.57 -108.00
C ASP A 11 -101.49 4.96 -107.31
N ALA A 12 -100.77 4.06 -107.99
CA ALA A 12 -99.50 3.52 -107.50
C ALA A 12 -98.39 4.58 -107.36
N ALA A 13 -98.38 5.59 -108.24
CA ALA A 13 -97.44 6.71 -108.14
C ALA A 13 -97.79 7.63 -106.95
N ALA A 14 -99.08 7.88 -106.70
CA ALA A 14 -99.53 8.69 -105.57
C ALA A 14 -99.18 8.03 -104.22
N GLU A 15 -99.39 6.72 -104.11
CA GLU A 15 -99.09 5.96 -102.89
C GLU A 15 -97.58 5.92 -102.57
N ALA A 16 -96.72 5.84 -103.60
CA ALA A 16 -95.27 5.93 -103.44
C ALA A 16 -94.81 7.32 -102.94
N PHE A 17 -95.43 8.41 -103.41
CA PHE A 17 -95.15 9.75 -102.91
C PHE A 17 -95.60 9.95 -101.46
N GLU A 18 -96.71 9.35 -101.06
CA GLU A 18 -97.21 9.39 -99.68
C GLU A 18 -96.24 8.66 -98.72
N GLN A 19 -95.74 7.49 -99.14
CA GLN A 19 -94.81 6.68 -98.35
C GLN A 19 -93.44 7.35 -98.20
N VAL A 20 -92.92 7.99 -99.26
CA VAL A 20 -91.70 8.80 -99.20
C VAL A 20 -91.90 10.02 -98.28
N ARG A 21 -93.06 10.68 -98.32
CA ARG A 21 -93.35 11.81 -97.43
C ARG A 21 -93.35 11.37 -95.95
N ALA A 22 -93.93 10.22 -95.63
CA ALA A 22 -93.93 9.68 -94.28
C ALA A 22 -92.50 9.36 -93.77
N ALA A 23 -91.67 8.75 -94.60
CA ALA A 23 -90.28 8.43 -94.24
C ALA A 23 -89.42 9.69 -94.00
N VAL A 24 -89.62 10.74 -94.81
CA VAL A 24 -88.92 12.01 -94.64
C VAL A 24 -89.34 12.72 -93.36
N GLU A 25 -90.61 12.67 -92.97
CA GLU A 25 -91.06 13.26 -91.70
C GLU A 25 -90.51 12.50 -90.47
N GLN A 26 -90.37 11.18 -90.55
CA GLN A 26 -89.72 10.40 -89.50
C GLN A 26 -88.24 10.78 -89.34
N GLN A 27 -87.48 10.91 -90.43
CA GLN A 27 -86.07 11.35 -90.37
C GLN A 27 -85.93 12.78 -89.85
N ARG A 28 -86.87 13.67 -90.18
CA ARG A 28 -86.89 15.03 -89.61
C ARG A 28 -87.10 15.03 -88.10
N GLY A 29 -87.94 14.12 -87.59
CA GLY A 29 -88.13 13.90 -86.16
C GLY A 29 -86.85 13.46 -85.44
N GLU A 30 -86.12 12.50 -86.00
CA GLU A 30 -84.86 12.00 -85.41
C GLU A 30 -83.75 13.07 -85.41
N LEU A 31 -83.61 13.83 -86.50
CA LEU A 31 -82.65 14.94 -86.58
C LEU A 31 -82.97 16.07 -85.60
N ALA A 32 -84.25 16.33 -85.34
CA ALA A 32 -84.66 17.31 -84.33
C ALA A 32 -84.26 16.89 -82.90
N LEU A 33 -84.32 15.60 -82.58
CA LEU A 33 -83.91 15.08 -81.27
C LEU A 33 -82.38 15.12 -81.07
N MET A 34 -81.59 14.74 -82.08
CA MET A 34 -80.12 14.83 -82.04
C MET A 34 -79.65 16.28 -81.88
N ARG A 35 -80.28 17.22 -82.61
CA ARG A 35 -79.97 18.64 -82.48
C ARG A 35 -80.24 19.16 -81.07
N ARG A 36 -81.37 18.78 -80.47
CA ARG A 36 -81.71 19.15 -79.09
C ARG A 36 -80.74 18.56 -78.06
N ALA A 37 -80.25 17.34 -78.26
CA ALA A 37 -79.28 16.72 -77.37
C ALA A 37 -77.91 17.40 -77.42
N ILE A 38 -77.44 17.79 -78.62
CA ILE A 38 -76.19 18.53 -78.79
C ILE A 38 -76.31 19.95 -78.22
N GLU A 39 -77.44 20.62 -78.46
CA GLU A 39 -77.72 21.93 -77.86
C GLU A 39 -77.77 21.85 -76.33
N GLY A 40 -78.32 20.77 -75.76
CA GLY A 40 -78.31 20.51 -74.32
C GLY A 40 -76.90 20.32 -73.74
N LEU A 41 -76.06 19.50 -74.38
CA LEU A 41 -74.69 19.24 -73.92
C LEU A 41 -73.77 20.48 -74.05
N ALA A 42 -73.97 21.26 -75.11
CA ALA A 42 -73.26 22.52 -75.32
C ALA A 42 -73.67 23.59 -74.30
N ALA A 43 -74.96 23.65 -73.93
CA ALA A 43 -75.45 24.57 -72.90
C ALA A 43 -74.87 24.23 -71.52
N GLU A 44 -74.75 22.95 -71.19
CA GLU A 44 -74.18 22.51 -69.91
C GLU A 44 -72.67 22.79 -69.82
N ARG A 45 -71.91 22.52 -70.89
CA ARG A 45 -70.48 22.89 -70.99
C ARG A 45 -70.22 24.40 -70.93
N ALA A 46 -71.13 25.21 -71.47
CA ALA A 46 -71.03 26.66 -71.38
C ALA A 46 -71.29 27.21 -69.96
N SER A 47 -71.92 26.42 -69.09
CA SER A 47 -72.19 26.78 -67.69
C SER A 47 -71.10 26.37 -66.69
N ILE A 48 -70.04 25.67 -67.14
CA ILE A 48 -68.91 25.32 -66.29
C ILE A 48 -67.97 26.53 -66.21
N ASP A 49 -68.20 27.37 -65.21
CA ASP A 49 -67.27 28.44 -64.82
C ASP A 49 -66.05 27.80 -64.15
N VAL A 50 -64.89 27.84 -64.82
CA VAL A 50 -63.62 27.34 -64.26
C VAL A 50 -63.03 28.46 -63.41
N PRO A 51 -62.94 28.31 -62.07
CA PRO A 51 -62.43 29.38 -61.22
C PRO A 51 -60.97 29.69 -61.55
N ASP A 52 -60.63 30.98 -61.66
CA ASP A 52 -59.26 31.41 -61.93
C ASP A 52 -58.39 31.23 -60.68
N TYR A 53 -57.62 30.13 -60.65
CA TYR A 53 -56.67 29.85 -59.57
C TYR A 53 -55.30 30.50 -59.77
N SER A 54 -55.10 31.34 -60.79
CA SER A 54 -53.79 31.97 -61.07
C SER A 54 -53.30 32.82 -59.90
N GLU A 55 -54.20 33.52 -59.20
CA GLU A 55 -53.87 34.34 -58.03
C GLU A 55 -53.41 33.48 -56.84
N THR A 56 -54.14 32.40 -56.53
CA THR A 56 -53.78 31.48 -55.45
C THR A 56 -52.50 30.71 -55.75
N LEU A 57 -52.28 30.32 -57.01
CA LEU A 57 -51.01 29.73 -57.45
C LEU A 57 -49.86 30.73 -57.32
N GLY A 58 -50.11 32.02 -57.61
CA GLY A 58 -49.15 33.11 -57.41
C GLY A 58 -48.69 33.25 -55.96
N TYR A 59 -49.63 33.23 -55.00
CA TYR A 59 -49.28 33.25 -53.57
C TYR A 59 -48.47 32.03 -53.14
N VAL A 60 -48.75 30.84 -53.69
CA VAL A 60 -47.97 29.62 -53.41
C VAL A 60 -46.55 29.74 -53.97
N VAL A 61 -46.39 30.21 -55.21
CA VAL A 61 -45.08 30.44 -55.83
C VAL A 61 -44.27 31.47 -55.03
N GLN A 62 -44.90 32.57 -54.61
CA GLN A 62 -44.25 33.60 -53.80
C GLN A 62 -43.85 33.06 -52.41
N GLY A 63 -44.68 32.21 -51.80
CA GLY A 63 -44.35 31.53 -50.55
C GLY A 63 -43.14 30.59 -50.70
N LEU A 64 -43.07 29.85 -51.80
CA LEU A 64 -41.94 28.96 -52.10
C LEU A 64 -40.63 29.73 -52.32
N ASP A 65 -40.66 30.85 -53.04
CA ASP A 65 -39.50 31.72 -53.22
C ASP A 65 -39.02 32.31 -51.89
N GLY A 66 -39.94 32.73 -51.02
CA GLY A 66 -39.60 33.19 -49.67
C GLY A 66 -38.96 32.10 -48.81
N ILE A 67 -39.43 30.86 -48.90
CA ILE A 67 -38.85 29.71 -48.19
C ILE A 67 -37.45 29.38 -48.76
N ASN A 68 -37.30 29.38 -50.08
CA ASN A 68 -36.02 29.13 -50.74
C ASN A 68 -34.98 30.19 -50.36
N GLY A 69 -35.36 31.47 -50.32
CA GLY A 69 -34.47 32.54 -49.88
C GLY A 69 -34.04 32.40 -48.42
N ARG A 70 -34.95 31.99 -47.53
CA ARG A 70 -34.61 31.73 -46.11
C ARG A 70 -33.72 30.50 -45.95
N LEU A 71 -33.96 29.44 -46.72
CA LEU A 71 -33.11 28.24 -46.74
C LEU A 71 -31.71 28.57 -47.23
N ASP A 72 -31.57 29.38 -48.27
CA ASP A 72 -30.27 29.82 -48.77
C ASP A 72 -29.52 30.67 -47.75
N GLN A 73 -30.23 31.58 -47.06
CA GLN A 73 -29.64 32.40 -46.00
C GLN A 73 -29.19 31.56 -44.79
N VAL A 74 -30.00 30.59 -44.36
CA VAL A 74 -29.65 29.65 -43.28
C VAL A 74 -28.48 28.76 -43.70
N THR A 75 -28.50 28.23 -44.92
CA THR A 75 -27.42 27.40 -45.46
C THR A 75 -26.12 28.19 -45.54
N THR A 76 -26.17 29.44 -46.01
CA THR A 76 -25.00 30.33 -46.05
C THR A 76 -24.47 30.65 -44.66
N ALA A 77 -25.34 30.91 -43.68
CA ALA A 77 -24.94 31.15 -42.29
C ALA A 77 -24.31 29.92 -41.63
N ILE A 78 -24.83 28.72 -41.92
CA ILE A 78 -24.28 27.45 -41.44
C ILE A 78 -22.92 27.21 -42.09
N VAL A 79 -22.82 27.27 -43.42
CA VAL A 79 -21.58 26.98 -44.17
C VAL A 79 -20.46 27.98 -43.84
N LYS A 80 -20.79 29.25 -43.59
CA LYS A 80 -19.82 30.28 -43.18
C LYS A 80 -19.51 30.27 -41.68
N SER A 81 -20.16 29.43 -40.88
CA SER A 81 -19.86 29.33 -39.45
C SER A 81 -18.46 28.74 -39.25
N PRO A 82 -17.56 29.42 -38.52
CA PRO A 82 -16.23 28.89 -38.20
C PRO A 82 -16.26 27.61 -37.36
N ALA A 83 -17.42 27.22 -36.83
CA ALA A 83 -17.62 25.92 -36.18
C ALA A 83 -17.52 24.73 -37.15
N LEU A 84 -17.75 24.90 -38.45
CA LEU A 84 -17.57 23.85 -39.47
C LEU A 84 -16.14 23.78 -40.03
N ALA A 85 -15.34 24.82 -39.83
CA ALA A 85 -13.93 24.83 -40.25
C ALA A 85 -13.04 23.97 -39.33
N MET A 86 -13.45 23.76 -38.07
CA MET A 86 -12.85 22.76 -37.20
C MET A 86 -13.66 21.46 -37.28
N THR A 87 -13.08 20.44 -37.90
CA THR A 87 -13.69 19.10 -37.87
C THR A 87 -13.66 18.55 -36.45
N PRO A 88 -14.66 17.75 -36.01
CA PRO A 88 -14.60 17.06 -34.72
C PRO A 88 -13.32 16.22 -34.53
N ALA A 89 -12.76 15.71 -35.64
CA ALA A 89 -11.46 15.03 -35.67
C ALA A 89 -10.29 15.97 -35.31
N GLN A 90 -10.30 17.22 -35.77
CA GLN A 90 -9.29 18.22 -35.40
C GLN A 90 -9.42 18.67 -33.94
N VAL A 91 -10.65 18.87 -33.44
CA VAL A 91 -10.89 19.20 -32.02
C VAL A 91 -10.42 18.07 -31.12
N SER A 92 -10.79 16.82 -31.41
CA SER A 92 -10.30 15.66 -30.67
C SER A 92 -8.80 15.47 -30.76
N ALA A 93 -8.18 15.70 -31.93
CA ALA A 93 -6.72 15.67 -32.08
C ALA A 93 -6.02 16.74 -31.23
N GLN A 94 -6.57 17.96 -31.15
CA GLN A 94 -6.03 19.01 -30.28
C GLN A 94 -6.20 18.69 -28.80
N ILE A 95 -7.37 18.19 -28.39
CA ILE A 95 -7.61 17.74 -27.01
C ILE A 95 -6.65 16.61 -26.64
N ASN A 96 -6.42 15.64 -27.54
CA ASN A 96 -5.50 14.54 -27.30
C ASN A 96 -4.05 15.00 -27.19
N ARG A 97 -3.61 15.96 -28.01
CA ARG A 97 -2.27 16.57 -27.89
C ARG A 97 -2.13 17.35 -26.58
N ALA A 98 -3.08 18.24 -26.28
CA ALA A 98 -3.08 18.99 -25.02
C ALA A 98 -3.11 18.07 -23.80
N ALA A 99 -3.89 16.98 -23.85
CA ALA A 99 -3.93 15.97 -22.81
C ALA A 99 -2.65 15.13 -22.73
N ALA A 100 -1.98 14.85 -23.85
CA ALA A 100 -0.69 14.18 -23.86
C ALA A 100 0.42 15.07 -23.28
N ASP A 101 0.45 16.35 -23.64
CA ASP A 101 1.40 17.32 -23.11
C ASP A 101 1.19 17.51 -21.60
N LEU A 102 -0.07 17.66 -21.16
CA LEU A 102 -0.40 17.79 -19.74
C LEU A 102 -0.02 16.52 -18.96
N ARG A 103 -0.32 15.33 -19.47
CA ARG A 103 0.10 14.06 -18.84
C ARG A 103 1.61 13.93 -18.81
N SER A 104 2.34 14.36 -19.84
CA SER A 104 3.80 14.29 -19.85
C SER A 104 4.42 15.18 -18.78
N ALA A 105 3.88 16.39 -18.58
CA ALA A 105 4.29 17.31 -17.53
C ALA A 105 3.96 16.74 -16.13
N ASP A 106 2.78 16.13 -15.97
CA ASP A 106 2.35 15.51 -14.71
C ASP A 106 3.17 14.26 -14.39
N HIS A 107 3.49 13.43 -15.39
CA HIS A 107 4.39 12.29 -15.24
C HIS A 107 5.81 12.72 -14.88
N ALA A 108 6.33 13.80 -15.47
CA ALA A 108 7.64 14.35 -15.13
C ALA A 108 7.66 14.91 -13.69
N ALA A 109 6.60 15.60 -13.26
CA ALA A 109 6.46 16.09 -11.89
C ALA A 109 6.38 14.93 -10.89
N LEU A 110 5.56 13.91 -11.17
CA LEU A 110 5.45 12.71 -10.34
C LEU A 110 6.75 11.90 -10.29
N ALA A 111 7.47 11.77 -11.41
CA ALA A 111 8.77 11.10 -11.45
C ALA A 111 9.79 11.85 -10.57
N THR A 112 9.81 13.18 -10.66
CA THR A 112 10.69 14.04 -9.84
C THR A 112 10.35 13.91 -8.35
N ALA A 113 9.07 14.02 -7.98
CA ALA A 113 8.63 13.85 -6.60
C ALA A 113 8.92 12.44 -6.05
N THR A 114 8.75 11.41 -6.88
CA THR A 114 9.07 10.02 -6.50
C THR A 114 10.57 9.83 -6.30
N ASP A 115 11.41 10.42 -7.15
CA ASP A 115 12.86 10.32 -7.01
C ASP A 115 13.36 11.08 -5.78
N GLU A 116 12.80 12.26 -5.51
CA GLU A 116 13.08 13.03 -4.29
C GLU A 116 12.64 12.27 -3.04
N MET A 117 11.45 11.66 -3.02
CA MET A 117 11.01 10.78 -1.92
C MET A 117 11.92 9.56 -1.75
N LYS A 118 12.39 8.95 -2.84
CA LYS A 118 13.35 7.85 -2.78
C LYS A 118 14.70 8.32 -2.23
N GLN A 119 15.14 9.52 -2.60
CA GLN A 119 16.38 10.10 -2.10
C GLN A 119 16.30 10.41 -0.60
N GLN A 120 15.24 11.08 -0.15
CA GLN A 120 14.97 11.29 1.28
C GLN A 120 14.83 9.96 2.04
N GLY A 121 14.16 8.97 1.44
CA GLY A 121 14.05 7.63 2.00
C GLY A 121 15.40 6.91 2.14
N ARG A 122 16.33 7.10 1.18
CA ARG A 122 17.71 6.58 1.26
C ARG A 122 18.49 7.26 2.39
N GLU A 123 18.42 8.58 2.51
CA GLU A 123 19.08 9.34 3.58
C GLU A 123 18.55 8.95 4.97
N LEU A 124 17.24 8.85 5.12
CA LEU A 124 16.60 8.37 6.35
C LEU A 124 17.03 6.93 6.67
N ARG A 125 17.09 6.05 5.66
CA ARG A 125 17.54 4.66 5.88
C ARG A 125 19.00 4.59 6.32
N THR A 126 19.87 5.46 5.80
CA THR A 126 21.27 5.52 6.26
C THR A 126 21.39 6.05 7.68
N VAL A 127 20.59 7.05 8.08
CA VAL A 127 20.57 7.58 9.45
C VAL A 127 19.95 6.57 10.42
N VAL A 128 18.90 5.87 10.03
CA VAL A 128 18.26 4.83 10.86
C VAL A 128 19.17 3.61 10.98
N GLN A 129 19.83 3.17 9.90
CA GLN A 129 20.81 2.08 9.98
C GLN A 129 22.01 2.48 10.83
N SER A 130 22.52 3.71 10.73
CA SER A 130 23.61 4.17 11.58
C SER A 130 23.19 4.26 13.06
N ALA A 131 21.96 4.70 13.34
CA ALA A 131 21.43 4.75 14.71
C ALA A 131 21.19 3.37 15.32
N LEU A 132 20.69 2.40 14.54
CA LEU A 132 20.47 1.03 15.00
C LEU A 132 21.80 0.30 15.21
N THR A 133 22.74 0.41 14.26
CA THR A 133 24.07 -0.19 14.39
C THR A 133 24.88 0.46 15.51
N ALA A 134 24.75 1.76 15.76
CA ALA A 134 25.40 2.43 16.89
C ALA A 134 24.85 1.98 18.25
N ARG A 135 23.54 1.70 18.37
CA ARG A 135 22.97 1.12 19.60
C ARG A 135 23.47 -0.30 19.83
N ASP A 136 23.41 -1.13 18.80
CA ASP A 136 23.84 -2.54 18.90
C ASP A 136 25.35 -2.66 19.20
N GLN A 137 26.16 -1.78 18.59
CA GLN A 137 27.59 -1.70 18.85
C GLN A 137 27.90 -1.22 20.28
N LYS A 138 27.13 -0.25 20.81
CA LYS A 138 27.26 0.20 22.20
C LYS A 138 26.88 -0.88 23.19
N ASP A 139 25.78 -1.59 22.99
CA ASP A 139 25.35 -2.68 23.87
C ASP A 139 26.38 -3.81 23.87
N ARG A 140 26.94 -4.15 22.71
CA ARG A 140 27.99 -5.17 22.61
C ARG A 140 29.28 -4.73 23.31
N GLN A 141 29.68 -3.47 23.18
CA GLN A 141 30.85 -2.92 23.85
C GLN A 141 30.66 -2.82 25.37
N LEU A 142 29.46 -2.46 25.81
CA LEU A 142 29.06 -2.50 27.23
C LEU A 142 29.12 -3.93 27.76
N TRP A 143 28.59 -4.92 27.03
CA TRP A 143 28.67 -6.33 27.41
C TRP A 143 30.10 -6.86 27.48
N PHE A 144 30.98 -6.48 26.55
CA PHE A 144 32.41 -6.82 26.64
C PHE A 144 33.10 -6.13 27.82
N GLY A 145 32.77 -4.87 28.11
CA GLY A 145 33.27 -4.17 29.30
C GLY A 145 32.80 -4.83 30.60
N LEU A 146 31.51 -5.17 30.69
CA LEU A 146 30.90 -5.77 31.87
C LEU A 146 31.40 -7.21 32.10
N SER A 147 31.49 -8.01 31.04
CA SER A 147 32.08 -9.35 31.10
C SER A 147 33.57 -9.32 31.44
N GLY A 148 34.34 -8.42 30.83
CA GLY A 148 35.76 -8.23 31.16
C GLY A 148 35.97 -7.80 32.62
N LEU A 149 35.13 -6.90 33.13
CA LEU A 149 35.14 -6.49 34.54
C LEU A 149 34.82 -7.66 35.47
N LEU A 150 33.77 -8.43 35.19
CA LEU A 150 33.40 -9.60 35.98
C LEU A 150 34.50 -10.66 35.99
N ILE A 151 35.08 -10.96 34.83
CA ILE A 151 36.21 -11.88 34.70
C ILE A 151 37.40 -11.36 35.49
N GLY A 152 37.73 -10.06 35.37
CA GLY A 152 38.81 -9.43 36.12
C GLY A 152 38.64 -9.53 37.63
N ILE A 153 37.43 -9.30 38.14
CA ILE A 153 37.08 -9.43 39.58
C ILE A 153 37.27 -10.88 40.05
N LEU A 154 36.76 -11.84 39.28
CA LEU A 154 36.92 -13.28 39.56
C LEU A 154 38.39 -13.68 39.59
N LEU A 155 39.16 -13.26 38.58
CA LEU A 155 40.58 -13.55 38.46
C LEU A 155 41.34 -12.99 39.67
N TRP A 156 41.08 -11.72 40.02
CA TRP A 156 41.76 -11.03 41.13
C TRP A 156 41.40 -11.62 42.49
N SER A 157 40.21 -12.19 42.64
CA SER A 157 39.78 -12.81 43.91
C SER A 157 40.37 -14.21 44.10
N PHE A 158 40.51 -14.97 43.02
CA PHE A 158 40.95 -16.38 43.09
C PHE A 158 42.45 -16.56 42.95
N LEU A 159 43.10 -15.82 42.03
CA LEU A 159 44.52 -15.98 41.74
C LEU A 159 45.44 -15.81 42.96
N PRO A 160 45.27 -14.80 43.84
CA PRO A 160 46.20 -14.60 44.95
C PRO A 160 46.20 -15.79 45.92
N GLY A 161 45.04 -16.37 46.21
CA GLY A 161 44.92 -17.52 47.11
C GLY A 161 45.50 -18.80 46.51
N MET A 162 45.27 -19.04 45.21
CA MET A 162 45.81 -20.21 44.51
C MET A 162 47.34 -20.12 44.34
N VAL A 163 47.85 -18.95 43.92
CA VAL A 163 49.29 -18.72 43.75
C VAL A 163 50.03 -18.84 45.10
N ALA A 164 49.43 -18.32 46.18
CA ALA A 164 50.01 -18.42 47.52
C ALA A 164 50.12 -19.86 48.05
N ARG A 165 49.30 -20.79 47.55
CA ARG A 165 49.28 -22.20 47.99
C ARG A 165 50.11 -23.11 47.12
N GLU A 166 50.03 -22.97 45.79
CA GLU A 166 50.56 -23.96 44.84
C GLU A 166 51.90 -23.57 44.21
N ILE A 167 52.19 -22.26 44.11
CA ILE A 167 53.31 -21.75 43.31
C ILE A 167 54.38 -21.13 44.21
N ALA A 168 54.00 -20.56 45.35
CA ALA A 168 54.93 -19.91 46.26
C ALA A 168 55.89 -20.93 46.93
N PRO A 169 57.21 -20.73 46.88
CA PRO A 169 58.16 -21.56 47.62
C PRO A 169 57.86 -21.53 49.13
N ALA A 170 57.98 -22.67 49.80
CA ALA A 170 57.73 -22.80 51.23
C ALA A 170 58.58 -21.84 52.09
N SER A 171 59.73 -21.38 51.59
CA SER A 171 60.58 -20.39 52.27
C SER A 171 59.95 -19.00 52.44
N TRP A 172 58.91 -18.64 51.67
CA TRP A 172 58.29 -17.32 51.75
C TRP A 172 57.19 -17.23 52.82
N GLN A 173 56.61 -18.36 53.24
CA GLN A 173 55.58 -18.41 54.29
C GLN A 173 54.43 -17.40 54.06
N TRP A 174 53.95 -17.30 52.81
CA TRP A 174 52.89 -16.38 52.42
C TRP A 174 51.56 -16.62 53.16
N PRO A 175 51.08 -17.87 53.29
CA PRO A 175 49.86 -18.15 54.05
C PRO A 175 49.96 -17.69 55.50
N GLU A 176 51.09 -17.95 56.17
CA GLU A 176 51.33 -17.59 57.55
C GLU A 176 51.37 -16.07 57.71
N ARG A 177 52.10 -15.35 56.84
CA ARG A 177 52.15 -13.88 56.84
C ARG A 177 50.79 -13.25 56.52
N MET A 178 50.01 -13.86 55.64
CA MET A 178 48.65 -13.41 55.34
C MET A 178 47.73 -13.60 56.54
N ALA A 179 47.79 -14.76 57.20
CA ALA A 179 47.02 -15.04 58.41
C ALA A 179 47.38 -14.06 59.54
N THR A 180 48.67 -13.79 59.77
CA THR A 180 49.12 -12.79 60.76
C THR A 180 48.53 -11.41 60.50
N ARG A 181 48.56 -10.95 59.24
CA ARG A 181 47.97 -9.66 58.86
C ARG A 181 46.45 -9.64 58.96
N ALA A 182 45.79 -10.72 58.54
CA ALA A 182 44.33 -10.82 58.57
C ALA A 182 43.78 -10.85 60.01
N LEU A 183 44.52 -11.47 60.93
CA LEU A 183 44.21 -11.49 62.36
C LEU A 183 44.69 -10.23 63.10
N ALA A 184 45.37 -9.32 62.40
CA ALA A 184 45.95 -8.09 62.94
C ALA A 184 46.92 -8.33 64.12
N GLU A 185 47.64 -9.45 64.10
CA GLU A 185 48.60 -9.82 65.15
C GLU A 185 50.02 -9.38 64.82
N ALA A 186 50.83 -9.15 65.86
CA ALA A 186 52.20 -8.64 65.71
C ALA A 186 53.17 -9.69 65.14
N THR A 187 52.99 -10.96 65.51
CA THR A 187 53.85 -12.05 65.06
C THR A 187 53.05 -13.26 64.57
N PRO A 188 53.64 -14.11 63.70
CA PRO A 188 53.01 -15.38 63.31
C PRO A 188 52.71 -16.30 64.48
N TRP A 189 53.51 -16.20 65.56
CA TRP A 189 53.27 -16.95 66.77
C TRP A 189 51.99 -16.47 67.48
N ASP A 190 51.82 -15.16 67.66
CA ASP A 190 50.62 -14.57 68.27
C ASP A 190 49.36 -14.90 67.46
N ALA A 191 49.46 -14.84 66.13
CA ALA A 191 48.40 -15.30 65.22
C ALA A 191 48.04 -16.77 65.43
N GLY A 192 49.04 -17.64 65.63
CA GLY A 192 48.81 -19.05 65.96
C GLY A 192 48.13 -19.22 67.31
N GLN A 193 48.55 -18.48 68.34
CA GLN A 193 47.90 -18.50 69.66
C GLN A 193 46.45 -18.03 69.58
N HIS A 194 46.18 -16.94 68.87
CA HIS A 194 44.83 -16.42 68.65
C HIS A 194 43.95 -17.45 67.92
N LEU A 195 44.44 -18.11 66.88
CA LEU A 195 43.70 -19.18 66.19
C LEU A 195 43.43 -20.39 67.10
N MET A 196 44.43 -20.85 67.85
CA MET A 196 44.26 -21.99 68.76
C MET A 196 43.26 -21.68 69.88
N ALA A 197 43.36 -20.48 70.47
CA ALA A 197 42.46 -20.03 71.52
C ALA A 197 41.02 -19.83 71.01
N SER A 198 40.85 -19.26 69.82
CA SER A 198 39.52 -19.05 69.21
C SER A 198 38.87 -20.35 68.72
N ALA A 199 39.64 -21.29 68.20
CA ALA A 199 39.13 -22.58 67.74
C ALA A 199 38.70 -23.51 68.88
N SER A 200 39.44 -23.55 69.98
CA SER A 200 39.08 -24.33 71.17
C SER A 200 39.71 -23.76 72.44
N PRO A 201 38.95 -22.95 73.21
CA PRO A 201 39.45 -22.37 74.46
C PRO A 201 39.91 -23.45 75.46
N ALA A 202 39.15 -24.54 75.59
CA ALA A 202 39.49 -25.64 76.51
C ALA A 202 40.81 -26.34 76.15
N SER A 203 41.04 -26.58 74.85
CA SER A 203 42.30 -27.20 74.39
C SER A 203 43.48 -26.25 74.57
N TRP A 204 43.26 -24.96 74.31
CA TRP A 204 44.26 -23.92 74.53
C TRP A 204 44.65 -23.81 76.01
N GLU A 205 43.67 -23.79 76.92
CA GLU A 205 43.93 -23.79 78.36
C GLU A 205 44.72 -25.02 78.82
N ALA A 206 44.44 -26.20 78.24
CA ALA A 206 45.21 -27.40 78.53
C ALA A 206 46.68 -27.27 78.10
N ILE A 207 46.94 -26.69 76.92
CA ILE A 207 48.31 -26.41 76.44
C ILE A 207 49.01 -25.39 77.35
N VAL A 208 48.35 -24.29 77.70
CA VAL A 208 48.90 -23.26 78.59
C VAL A 208 49.16 -23.83 79.99
N ALA A 209 48.28 -24.68 80.51
CA ALA A 209 48.48 -25.35 81.80
C ALA A 209 49.67 -26.32 81.77
N ALA A 210 49.84 -27.08 80.68
CA ALA A 210 50.98 -27.95 80.48
C ALA A 210 52.30 -27.15 80.37
N ASP A 211 52.30 -26.04 79.63
CA ASP A 211 53.47 -25.16 79.52
C ASP A 211 53.90 -24.61 80.89
N ARG A 212 52.94 -24.10 81.69
CA ARG A 212 53.20 -23.64 83.06
C ARG A 212 53.82 -24.76 83.92
N LEU A 213 53.25 -25.97 83.88
CA LEU A 213 53.78 -27.11 84.62
C LEU A 213 55.21 -27.47 84.20
N LEU A 214 55.51 -27.49 82.90
CA LEU A 214 56.86 -27.76 82.39
C LEU A 214 57.84 -26.67 82.79
N ARG A 215 57.43 -25.40 82.72
CA ARG A 215 58.23 -24.24 83.07
C ARG A 215 58.56 -24.21 84.56
N ASP A 216 57.58 -24.47 85.43
CA ASP A 216 57.76 -24.53 86.88
C ASP A 216 58.66 -25.69 87.31
N ASN A 217 58.74 -26.74 86.49
CA ASN A 217 59.57 -27.93 86.74
C ASN A 217 60.82 -28.00 85.84
N ARG A 218 61.19 -26.92 85.15
CA ARG A 218 62.19 -26.91 84.07
C ARG A 218 63.50 -27.61 84.45
N GLU A 219 64.08 -27.25 85.59
CA GLU A 219 65.38 -27.78 86.03
C GLU A 219 65.32 -29.28 86.31
N LYS A 220 64.27 -29.74 87.00
CA LYS A 220 64.07 -31.16 87.32
C LYS A 220 63.84 -31.98 86.06
N ILE A 221 63.00 -31.49 85.15
CA ILE A 221 62.70 -32.17 83.88
C ILE A 221 63.96 -32.28 83.02
N GLU A 222 64.77 -31.21 82.96
CA GLU A 222 66.02 -31.24 82.20
C GLU A 222 67.02 -32.24 82.80
N GLY A 223 67.15 -32.29 84.13
CA GLY A 223 67.95 -33.31 84.81
C GLY A 223 67.47 -34.73 84.50
N CYS A 224 66.16 -34.96 84.56
CA CYS A 224 65.55 -36.25 84.20
C CYS A 224 65.79 -36.62 82.72
N ARG A 225 65.72 -35.65 81.79
CA ARG A 225 66.02 -35.88 80.36
C ARG A 225 67.48 -36.26 80.14
N GLN A 226 68.40 -35.61 80.84
CA GLN A 226 69.82 -35.97 80.77
C GLN A 226 70.09 -37.36 81.35
N ALA A 227 69.46 -37.70 82.48
CA ALA A 227 69.56 -39.04 83.05
C ALA A 227 68.99 -40.11 82.10
N ALA A 228 67.84 -39.85 81.48
CA ALA A 228 67.25 -40.73 80.47
C ALA A 228 68.18 -40.94 79.27
N ARG A 229 68.79 -39.86 78.76
CA ARG A 229 69.76 -39.95 77.64
C ARG A 229 71.02 -40.74 78.01
N LYS A 230 71.53 -40.58 79.24
CA LYS A 230 72.70 -41.32 79.72
C LYS A 230 72.41 -42.81 79.93
N ALA A 231 71.20 -43.14 80.37
CA ALA A 231 70.75 -44.50 80.60
C ALA A 231 70.20 -45.19 79.34
N ASP A 232 69.97 -44.42 78.27
CA ASP A 232 69.26 -44.84 77.04
C ASP A 232 67.90 -45.54 77.33
N GLN A 233 67.25 -45.13 78.43
CA GLN A 233 66.02 -45.74 78.92
C GLN A 233 65.10 -44.69 79.54
N PRO A 234 63.77 -44.90 79.52
CA PRO A 234 62.83 -44.05 80.23
C PRO A 234 63.12 -44.04 81.74
N VAL A 235 63.14 -42.85 82.35
CA VAL A 235 63.35 -42.69 83.80
C VAL A 235 62.12 -42.10 84.47
N ARG A 236 61.90 -42.45 85.73
CA ARG A 236 60.85 -41.84 86.55
C ARG A 236 61.29 -40.46 87.00
N CYS A 237 60.48 -39.44 86.73
CA CYS A 237 60.72 -38.06 87.15
C CYS A 237 59.60 -37.60 88.08
N THR A 238 59.96 -37.09 89.26
CA THR A 238 58.99 -36.54 90.20
C THR A 238 58.86 -35.03 89.95
N ILE A 239 57.68 -34.62 89.47
CA ILE A 239 57.35 -33.22 89.24
C ILE A 239 56.50 -32.65 90.37
N GLN A 240 56.58 -31.34 90.57
CA GLN A 240 55.74 -30.58 91.48
C GLN A 240 54.54 -30.03 90.72
N VAL A 241 53.35 -30.33 91.20
CA VAL A 241 52.09 -29.83 90.64
C VAL A 241 51.54 -28.78 91.60
N GLY A 242 51.44 -27.54 91.16
CA GLY A 242 50.84 -26.45 91.93
C GLY A 242 49.32 -26.56 92.02
N VAL A 243 48.73 -25.98 93.06
CA VAL A 243 47.25 -25.91 93.22
C VAL A 243 46.70 -24.88 92.22
N LYS A 244 45.70 -25.26 91.41
CA LYS A 244 44.93 -24.34 90.55
C LYS A 244 44.26 -23.31 91.47
N ARG A 245 44.68 -22.04 91.42
CA ARG A 245 43.95 -20.92 92.03
C ARG A 245 43.05 -20.27 91.00
#